data_AF-A0A3M6HAR2-F1
#
_entry.id   AF-A0A3M6HAR2-F1
#
_cell.length_a   1.000
_cell.length_b   1.000
_cell.length_c   1.000
_cell.angle_alpha   90.00
_cell.angle_beta   90.00
_cell.angle_gamma   90.00
#
_symmetry.space_group_name_H-M   'P 1'
#
loop_
_entity.id
_entity.type
_entity.pdbx_description
1 polymer ?
#
loop_
_entity_poly.entity_id
_entity_poly.type
_entity_poly.pdbx_seq_one_letter_code
_entity_poly.pdbx_strand_id
1 'polypeptide(L)'
;MFLYSLVYFLVVFWVSLYPGRLLDTVGRFLAPLKIVALAVLGIAAFALPAGGIGEAEPAYAAAPFSQGFINGYLTMDTLGALVFGIVIVNAIRSRGVESPRLITRYAIIAGLIAGVGLALVYVSLFRLGSGSHAVAAGASNGAAVLHAYVQHTFGSLGSGFLAVLISLACLVTAVGLTCACAEYFAKVLPLSYRTLVIILAVFSLLVSNLGLTKLIQFSIPVLTAIYPPCIVLVALSFCKGLWQSQGRVVAPVMLVSLIFGLIDALKGAGFTDYLPGVLTSLPLSDQGLAWLVPSVITLAGAVAVDRLMGKRSEALA
;
A
#
# COMPACT_ATOMS: atom_id res chain seq x y z
N MET A 1 -20.12 12.53 10.94
CA MET A 1 -19.21 11.42 10.59
C MET A 1 -19.96 10.11 10.40
N PHE A 2 -20.70 9.62 11.40
CA PHE A 2 -21.42 8.33 11.31
C PHE A 2 -22.46 8.24 10.17
N LEU A 3 -23.30 9.28 9.99
CA LEU A 3 -24.28 9.27 8.89
C LEU A 3 -23.60 9.21 7.51
N TYR A 4 -22.50 9.95 7.34
CA TYR A 4 -21.71 9.92 6.12
C TYR A 4 -21.09 8.53 5.89
N SER A 5 -20.43 7.94 6.90
CA SER A 5 -19.82 6.62 6.75
C SER A 5 -20.88 5.54 6.50
N LEU A 6 -22.05 5.62 7.13
CA LEU A 6 -23.18 4.72 6.88
C LEU A 6 -23.63 4.78 5.42
N VAL A 7 -23.92 5.97 4.90
CA VAL A 7 -24.34 6.15 3.50
C VAL A 7 -23.23 5.67 2.55
N TYR A 8 -21.99 6.04 2.83
CA TYR A 8 -20.84 5.66 2.02
C TYR A 8 -20.67 4.14 1.93
N PHE A 9 -20.69 3.42 3.06
CA PHE A 9 -20.54 1.97 3.06
C PHE A 9 -21.78 1.22 2.57
N LEU A 10 -22.98 1.82 2.65
CA LEU A 10 -24.15 1.30 1.95
C LEU A 10 -23.94 1.33 0.43
N VAL A 11 -23.42 2.44 -0.11
CA VAL A 11 -23.09 2.52 -1.55
C VAL A 11 -22.01 1.50 -1.90
N VAL A 12 -20.93 1.39 -1.13
CA VAL A 12 -19.88 0.36 -1.33
C VAL A 12 -20.51 -1.04 -1.37
N PHE A 13 -21.34 -1.38 -0.37
CA PHE A 13 -22.01 -2.67 -0.27
C PHE A 13 -22.84 -3.00 -1.53
N TRP A 14 -23.75 -2.10 -1.91
CA TRP A 14 -24.65 -2.30 -3.06
C TRP A 14 -23.89 -2.46 -4.37
N VAL A 15 -22.85 -1.64 -4.56
CA VAL A 15 -22.00 -1.72 -5.76
C VAL A 15 -21.21 -3.03 -5.78
N SER A 16 -20.64 -3.43 -4.64
CA SER A 16 -19.85 -4.66 -4.52
C SER A 16 -20.65 -5.94 -4.74
N LEU A 17 -21.98 -5.92 -4.64
CA LEU A 17 -22.81 -7.07 -5.03
C LEU A 17 -22.85 -7.29 -6.56
N TYR A 18 -22.56 -6.25 -7.35
CA TYR A 18 -22.63 -6.28 -8.81
C TYR A 18 -21.39 -5.59 -9.46
N PRO A 19 -20.17 -6.14 -9.25
CA PRO A 19 -18.92 -5.44 -9.55
C PRO A 19 -18.71 -5.10 -11.04
N GLY A 20 -19.20 -5.96 -11.94
CA GLY A 20 -18.79 -5.95 -13.35
C GLY A 20 -19.19 -4.70 -14.16
N ARG A 21 -20.33 -4.06 -13.88
CA ARG A 21 -20.78 -2.89 -14.68
C ARG A 21 -20.29 -1.56 -14.12
N LEU A 22 -20.07 -1.48 -12.82
CA LEU A 22 -19.84 -0.21 -12.15
C LEU A 22 -18.36 0.20 -12.15
N LEU A 23 -17.44 -0.75 -11.97
CA LEU A 23 -16.00 -0.48 -12.02
C LEU A 23 -15.54 -0.01 -13.41
N ASP A 24 -16.06 -0.62 -14.47
CA ASP A 24 -15.72 -0.25 -15.86
C ASP A 24 -16.28 1.12 -16.26
N THR A 25 -17.48 1.47 -15.78
CA THR A 25 -18.14 2.74 -16.11
C THR A 25 -17.59 3.89 -15.29
N VAL A 26 -17.49 3.71 -13.97
CA VAL A 26 -17.00 4.73 -13.04
C VAL A 26 -15.50 4.94 -13.19
N GLY A 27 -14.73 3.85 -13.36
CA GLY A 27 -13.28 3.93 -13.55
C GLY A 27 -12.90 4.70 -14.82
N ARG A 28 -13.65 4.54 -15.92
CA ARG A 28 -13.38 5.24 -17.19
C ARG A 28 -13.50 6.76 -17.07
N PHE A 29 -14.44 7.27 -16.28
CA PHE A 29 -14.64 8.71 -16.10
C PHE A 29 -13.84 9.27 -14.92
N LEU A 30 -13.80 8.56 -13.79
CA LEU A 30 -13.10 9.04 -12.59
C LEU A 30 -11.58 8.98 -12.73
N ALA A 31 -11.02 7.99 -13.43
CA ALA A 31 -9.57 7.93 -13.60
C ALA A 31 -8.99 9.18 -14.28
N PRO A 32 -9.48 9.63 -15.46
CA PRO A 32 -8.95 10.85 -16.07
C PRO A 32 -9.24 12.09 -15.21
N LEU A 33 -10.42 12.20 -14.60
CA LEU A 33 -10.76 13.31 -13.72
C LEU A 33 -9.79 13.42 -12.53
N LYS A 34 -9.47 12.29 -11.89
CA LYS A 34 -8.48 12.20 -10.81
C LYS A 34 -7.10 12.65 -11.26
N ILE A 35 -6.64 12.17 -12.41
CA ILE A 35 -5.32 12.52 -12.94
C ILE A 35 -5.25 14.02 -13.23
N VAL A 36 -6.28 14.61 -13.84
CA VAL A 36 -6.34 16.06 -14.08
C VAL A 36 -6.32 16.84 -12.77
N ALA A 37 -7.15 16.46 -11.80
CA ALA A 37 -7.20 17.14 -10.51
C ALA A 37 -5.87 17.03 -9.72
N LEU A 38 -5.25 15.86 -9.71
CA LEU A 38 -3.93 15.67 -9.10
C LEU A 38 -2.83 16.41 -9.85
N ALA A 39 -2.92 16.51 -11.17
CA ALA A 39 -1.99 17.32 -11.97
C ALA A 39 -2.14 18.81 -11.65
N VAL A 40 -3.37 19.33 -11.58
CA VAL A 40 -3.64 20.73 -11.17
C VAL A 40 -3.10 20.99 -9.77
N LEU A 41 -3.40 20.10 -8.82
CA LEU A 41 -2.89 20.20 -7.46
C LEU A 41 -1.37 20.14 -7.41
N GLY A 42 -0.76 19.25 -8.20
CA GLY A 42 0.69 19.09 -8.25
C GLY A 42 1.38 20.31 -8.85
N ILE A 43 0.87 20.83 -9.96
CA ILE A 43 1.36 22.08 -10.56
C ILE A 43 1.22 23.24 -9.56
N ALA A 44 0.08 23.34 -8.88
CA ALA A 44 -0.16 24.37 -7.87
C ALA A 44 0.83 24.26 -6.69
N ALA A 45 1.18 23.06 -6.24
CA ALA A 45 2.16 22.86 -5.17
C ALA A 45 3.54 23.48 -5.50
N PHE A 46 3.92 23.56 -6.77
CA PHE A 46 5.15 24.21 -7.22
C PHE A 46 4.96 25.69 -7.57
N ALA A 47 3.87 26.04 -8.25
CA ALA A 47 3.62 27.40 -8.75
C ALA A 47 3.06 28.35 -7.69
N LEU A 48 2.35 27.82 -6.70
CA LEU A 48 1.64 28.53 -5.63
C LEU A 48 2.03 27.94 -4.25
N PRO A 49 3.28 28.12 -3.80
CA PRO A 49 3.69 27.64 -2.49
C PRO A 49 2.95 28.44 -1.39
N ALA A 50 2.35 27.72 -0.43
CA ALA A 50 1.64 28.34 0.70
C ALA A 50 2.59 29.02 1.72
N GLY A 51 3.89 28.74 1.63
CA GLY A 51 4.91 29.26 2.51
C GLY A 51 6.31 28.73 2.17
N GLY A 52 7.28 29.05 3.03
CA GLY A 52 8.62 28.49 2.96
C GLY A 52 8.66 26.99 3.30
N ILE A 53 9.74 26.32 2.89
CA ILE A 53 10.01 24.94 3.31
C ILE A 53 10.24 24.95 4.82
N GLY A 54 9.42 24.20 5.56
CA GLY A 54 9.59 24.02 7.00
C GLY A 54 10.82 23.19 7.37
N GLU A 55 11.19 23.20 8.65
CA GLU A 55 12.23 22.31 9.17
C GLU A 55 11.73 20.88 9.21
N ALA A 56 12.60 19.93 8.84
CA ALA A 56 12.26 18.52 8.91
C ALA A 56 12.11 18.07 10.36
N GLU A 57 11.08 17.25 10.63
CA GLU A 57 10.93 16.64 11.94
C GLU A 57 12.19 15.83 12.32
N PRO A 58 12.58 15.77 13.61
CA PRO A 58 13.81 15.11 14.05
C PRO A 58 13.97 13.67 13.55
N ALA A 59 12.87 12.91 13.50
CA ALA A 59 12.86 11.53 12.99
C ALA A 59 13.20 11.45 11.50
N TYR A 60 12.67 12.38 10.69
CA TYR A 60 12.96 12.48 9.26
C TYR A 60 14.36 13.05 8.99
N ALA A 61 14.85 13.97 9.82
CA ALA A 61 16.20 14.51 9.73
C ALA A 61 17.27 13.43 10.02
N ALA A 62 17.01 12.54 10.99
CA ALA A 62 17.95 11.48 11.37
C ALA A 62 18.03 10.33 10.35
N ALA A 63 16.90 9.90 9.78
CA ALA A 63 16.84 8.74 8.89
C ALA A 63 15.80 8.90 7.75
N PRO A 64 16.02 9.82 6.79
CA PRO A 64 15.01 10.17 5.78
C PRO A 64 14.60 9.00 4.89
N PHE A 65 15.56 8.13 4.52
CA PHE A 65 15.28 6.96 3.69
C PHE A 65 14.37 5.97 4.42
N SER A 66 14.71 5.59 5.65
CA SER A 66 13.99 4.58 6.41
C SER A 66 12.60 5.08 6.81
N GLN A 67 12.46 6.36 7.17
CA GLN A 67 11.16 6.99 7.39
C GLN A 67 10.30 6.97 6.13
N GLY A 68 10.85 7.35 4.97
CA GLY A 68 10.14 7.26 3.69
C GLY A 68 9.74 5.83 3.32
N PHE A 69 10.63 4.86 3.55
CA PHE A 69 10.38 3.45 3.24
C PHE A 69 9.26 2.86 4.08
N ILE A 70 9.26 3.08 5.40
CA ILE A 70 8.22 2.60 6.32
C ILE A 70 6.90 3.31 6.08
N ASN A 71 6.91 4.64 5.89
CA ASN A 71 5.68 5.36 5.54
C ASN A 71 5.11 4.91 4.18
N GLY A 72 5.95 4.40 3.28
CA GLY A 72 5.53 3.70 2.07
C GLY A 72 4.67 2.46 2.32
N TYR A 73 4.76 1.81 3.49
CA TYR A 73 3.89 0.67 3.81
C TYR A 73 2.42 1.08 3.89
N LEU A 74 2.14 2.32 4.33
CA LEU A 74 0.78 2.85 4.44
C LEU A 74 0.07 2.99 3.09
N THR A 75 0.80 2.99 1.98
CA THR A 75 0.19 3.07 0.64
C THR A 75 -0.48 1.76 0.24
N MET A 76 -0.10 0.64 0.87
CA MET A 76 -0.64 -0.70 0.60
C MET A 76 -0.44 -1.20 -0.85
N ASP A 77 0.34 -0.50 -1.68
CA ASP A 77 0.48 -0.80 -3.12
C ASP A 77 1.12 -2.17 -3.36
N THR A 78 2.11 -2.56 -2.56
CA THR A 78 2.79 -3.86 -2.66
C THR A 78 1.82 -5.02 -2.37
N LEU A 79 1.05 -4.92 -1.29
CA LEU A 79 0.04 -5.93 -0.93
C LEU A 79 -1.08 -5.97 -1.97
N GLY A 80 -1.53 -4.80 -2.42
CA GLY A 80 -2.49 -4.66 -3.50
C GLY A 80 -2.02 -5.38 -4.77
N ALA A 81 -0.77 -5.17 -5.20
CA ALA A 81 -0.23 -5.82 -6.39
C ALA A 81 -0.24 -7.36 -6.29
N LEU A 82 0.02 -7.93 -5.10
CA LEU A 82 -0.03 -9.38 -4.89
C LEU A 82 -1.45 -9.94 -5.01
N VAL A 83 -2.46 -9.22 -4.51
CA VAL A 83 -3.87 -9.66 -4.57
C VAL A 83 -4.49 -9.39 -5.94
N PHE A 84 -4.20 -8.24 -6.55
CA PHE A 84 -4.78 -7.81 -7.83
C PHE A 84 -3.98 -8.28 -9.06
N GLY A 85 -2.83 -8.93 -8.88
CA GLY A 85 -1.97 -9.34 -10.00
C GLY A 85 -2.70 -10.19 -11.05
N ILE A 86 -3.52 -11.15 -10.61
CA ILE A 86 -4.32 -11.99 -11.52
C ILE A 86 -5.39 -11.19 -12.27
N VAL A 87 -5.97 -10.17 -11.64
CA VAL A 87 -6.97 -9.29 -12.27
C VAL A 87 -6.30 -8.50 -13.40
N ILE A 88 -5.09 -7.98 -13.17
CA ILE A 88 -4.31 -7.28 -14.22
C ILE A 88 -4.00 -8.22 -15.38
N VAL A 89 -3.53 -9.44 -15.10
CA VAL A 89 -3.26 -10.45 -16.14
C VAL A 89 -4.52 -10.78 -16.95
N ASN A 90 -5.65 -10.99 -16.28
CA ASN A 90 -6.92 -11.30 -16.93
C ASN A 90 -7.46 -10.11 -17.74
N ALA A 91 -7.25 -8.87 -17.28
CA ALA A 91 -7.62 -7.66 -18.00
C ALA A 91 -6.79 -7.46 -19.28
N ILE A 92 -5.53 -7.89 -19.29
CA ILE A 92 -4.71 -7.92 -20.51
C ILE A 92 -5.21 -9.03 -21.45
N ARG A 93 -5.52 -10.22 -20.91
CA ARG A 93 -6.01 -11.36 -21.68
C ARG A 93 -7.37 -11.09 -22.33
N SER A 94 -8.28 -10.38 -21.64
CA SER A 94 -9.60 -10.02 -22.18
C SER A 94 -9.53 -9.08 -23.39
N ARG A 95 -8.39 -8.43 -23.63
CA ARG A 95 -8.12 -7.64 -24.84
C ARG A 95 -7.54 -8.47 -26.00
N GLY A 96 -7.58 -9.80 -25.91
CA GLY A 96 -7.11 -10.72 -26.96
C GLY A 96 -5.61 -11.04 -26.91
N VAL A 97 -4.91 -10.70 -25.81
CA VAL A 97 -3.48 -11.00 -25.65
C VAL A 97 -3.30 -12.34 -24.95
N GLU A 98 -2.96 -13.39 -25.69
CA GLU A 98 -2.82 -14.74 -25.12
C GLU A 98 -1.37 -15.15 -24.84
N SER A 99 -0.39 -14.57 -25.55
CA SER A 99 1.02 -14.92 -25.39
C SER A 99 1.55 -14.50 -24.01
N PRO A 100 2.09 -15.43 -23.18
CA PRO A 100 2.63 -15.10 -21.87
C PRO A 100 3.73 -14.03 -21.91
N ARG A 101 4.57 -14.04 -22.96
CA ARG A 101 5.61 -13.02 -23.15
C ARG A 101 5.02 -11.63 -23.39
N LEU A 102 3.95 -11.54 -24.17
CA LEU A 102 3.26 -10.27 -24.43
C LEU A 102 2.51 -9.77 -23.20
N ILE A 103 1.86 -10.66 -22.45
CA ILE A 103 1.21 -10.33 -21.17
C ILE A 103 2.23 -9.69 -20.22
N THR A 104 3.39 -10.34 -20.00
CA THR A 104 4.45 -9.79 -19.15
C THR A 104 4.97 -8.45 -19.66
N ARG A 105 5.21 -8.32 -20.98
CA ARG A 105 5.69 -7.07 -21.56
C ARG A 105 4.71 -5.92 -21.37
N TYR A 106 3.43 -6.13 -21.64
CA TYR A 106 2.41 -5.10 -21.46
C TYR A 106 2.18 -4.76 -19.98
N ALA A 107 2.23 -5.75 -19.09
CA ALA A 107 2.17 -5.51 -17.66
C ALA A 107 3.34 -4.64 -17.17
N ILE A 108 4.57 -4.91 -17.63
CA ILE A 108 5.75 -4.09 -17.29
C ILE A 108 5.60 -2.65 -17.81
N ILE A 109 5.21 -2.47 -19.07
CA ILE A 109 5.05 -1.13 -19.67
C ILE A 109 3.97 -0.35 -18.91
N ALA A 110 2.80 -0.96 -18.68
CA ALA A 110 1.72 -0.34 -17.92
C ALA A 110 2.15 0.01 -16.49
N GLY A 111 2.87 -0.92 -15.83
CA GLY A 111 3.41 -0.72 -14.49
C GLY A 111 4.43 0.41 -14.41
N LEU A 112 5.32 0.54 -15.39
CA LEU A 112 6.29 1.65 -15.45
C LEU A 112 5.61 3.00 -15.67
N ILE A 113 4.63 3.07 -16.58
CA ILE A 113 3.85 4.31 -16.81
C ILE A 113 3.11 4.72 -15.52
N ALA A 114 2.43 3.76 -14.89
CA ALA A 114 1.73 4.00 -13.62
C ALA A 114 2.70 4.40 -12.49
N GLY A 115 3.85 3.73 -12.38
CA GLY A 115 4.87 4.01 -11.38
C GLY A 115 5.49 5.40 -11.51
N VAL A 116 5.80 5.83 -12.74
CA VAL A 116 6.27 7.21 -13.00
C VAL A 116 5.19 8.23 -12.63
N GLY A 117 3.95 8.01 -13.05
CA GLY A 117 2.84 8.88 -12.68
C GLY A 117 2.65 9.00 -11.17
N LEU A 118 2.71 7.87 -10.46
CA LEU A 118 2.60 7.83 -9.00
C LEU A 118 3.78 8.54 -8.32
N ALA A 119 5.01 8.36 -8.80
CA ALA A 119 6.18 9.06 -8.29
C ALA A 119 6.04 10.59 -8.43
N LEU A 120 5.57 11.08 -9.57
CA LEU A 120 5.31 12.51 -9.78
C LEU A 120 4.25 13.07 -8.82
N VAL A 121 3.18 12.30 -8.57
CA VAL A 121 2.16 12.67 -7.59
C VAL A 121 2.77 12.76 -6.19
N TYR A 122 3.55 11.78 -5.75
CA TYR A 122 4.19 11.82 -4.42
C TYR A 122 5.18 12.98 -4.28
N VAL A 123 6.02 13.23 -5.28
CA VAL A 123 6.94 14.39 -5.27
C VAL A 123 6.16 15.70 -5.13
N SER A 124 5.03 15.81 -5.82
CA SER A 124 4.15 16.98 -5.72
C SER A 124 3.52 17.12 -4.33
N LEU A 125 3.08 16.02 -3.72
CA LEU A 125 2.53 16.01 -2.36
C LEU A 125 3.61 16.30 -1.30
N PHE A 126 4.85 15.83 -1.48
CA PHE A 126 5.97 16.19 -0.61
C PHE A 126 6.28 17.68 -0.70
N ARG A 127 6.28 18.24 -1.91
CA ARG A 127 6.45 19.68 -2.11
C ARG A 127 5.35 20.46 -1.39
N LEU A 128 4.08 20.06 -1.59
CA LEU A 128 2.93 20.64 -0.92
C LEU A 128 3.08 20.60 0.60
N GLY A 129 3.36 19.43 1.17
CA GLY A 129 3.50 19.27 2.62
C GLY A 129 4.65 20.10 3.19
N SER A 130 5.81 20.09 2.54
CA SER A 130 6.98 20.85 2.97
C SER A 130 6.73 22.37 3.03
N GLY A 131 5.94 22.91 2.09
CA GLY A 131 5.58 24.33 2.03
C GLY A 131 4.34 24.73 2.82
N SER A 132 3.65 23.78 3.47
CA SER A 132 2.35 24.04 4.13
C SER A 132 2.44 24.19 5.65
N HIS A 133 3.64 24.24 6.25
CA HIS A 133 3.82 24.24 7.70
C HIS A 133 3.03 25.37 8.41
N ALA A 134 3.07 26.59 7.87
CA ALA A 134 2.37 27.73 8.47
C ALA A 134 0.84 27.62 8.37
N VAL A 135 0.33 27.17 7.22
CA VAL A 135 -1.12 27.08 6.96
C VAL A 135 -1.75 25.82 7.55
N ALA A 136 -0.95 24.78 7.79
CA ALA A 136 -1.36 23.51 8.38
C ALA A 136 -0.89 23.37 9.84
N ALA A 137 -0.72 24.48 10.56
CA ALA A 137 -0.32 24.45 11.97
C ALA A 137 -1.30 23.61 12.79
N GLY A 138 -0.79 22.61 13.51
CA GLY A 138 -1.61 21.69 14.30
C GLY A 138 -2.28 20.56 13.49
N ALA A 139 -1.96 20.39 12.20
CA ALA A 139 -2.41 19.24 11.42
C ALA A 139 -1.84 17.94 11.99
N SER A 140 -2.72 16.97 12.25
CA SER A 140 -2.36 15.69 12.87
C SER A 140 -2.02 14.58 11.87
N ASN A 141 -2.25 14.80 10.57
CA ASN A 141 -2.00 13.84 9.50
C ASN A 141 -1.98 14.52 8.13
N GLY A 142 -1.52 13.79 7.09
CA GLY A 142 -1.39 14.32 5.74
C GLY A 142 -2.70 14.76 5.07
N ALA A 143 -3.85 14.20 5.45
CA ALA A 143 -5.14 14.64 4.92
C ALA A 143 -5.52 16.04 5.43
N ALA A 144 -5.22 16.34 6.69
CA ALA A 144 -5.40 17.68 7.25
C ALA A 144 -4.46 18.70 6.59
N VAL A 145 -3.20 18.33 6.32
CA VAL A 145 -2.25 19.18 5.58
C VAL A 145 -2.76 19.49 4.17
N LEU A 146 -3.20 18.46 3.45
CA LEU A 146 -3.74 18.61 2.10
C LEU A 146 -4.98 19.52 2.07
N HIS A 147 -5.92 19.32 3.00
CA HIS A 147 -7.11 20.17 3.10
C HIS A 147 -6.75 21.62 3.43
N ALA A 148 -5.83 21.84 4.39
CA ALA A 148 -5.40 23.18 4.76
C ALA A 148 -4.76 23.92 3.57
N TYR A 149 -3.90 23.23 2.80
CA TYR A 149 -3.32 23.78 1.59
C TYR A 149 -4.39 24.14 0.55
N VAL A 150 -5.30 23.20 0.23
CA VAL A 150 -6.33 23.45 -0.79
C VAL A 150 -7.28 24.56 -0.37
N GLN A 151 -7.64 24.62 0.91
CA GLN A 151 -8.45 25.71 1.46
C GLN A 151 -7.75 27.06 1.34
N HIS A 152 -6.44 27.10 1.55
CA HIS A 152 -5.64 28.31 1.41
C HIS A 152 -5.52 28.76 -0.06
N THR A 153 -5.21 27.83 -0.96
CA THR A 153 -4.89 28.15 -2.37
C THR A 153 -6.14 28.31 -3.26
N PHE A 154 -7.17 27.50 -3.04
CA PHE A 154 -8.36 27.42 -3.91
C PHE A 154 -9.67 27.81 -3.21
N GLY A 155 -9.62 28.13 -1.92
CA GLY A 155 -10.79 28.49 -1.12
C GLY A 155 -11.78 27.34 -0.93
N SER A 156 -13.00 27.70 -0.50
CA SER A 156 -14.06 26.73 -0.18
C SER A 156 -14.51 25.88 -1.37
N LEU A 157 -14.53 26.46 -2.58
CA LEU A 157 -14.89 25.74 -3.80
C LEU A 157 -13.87 24.63 -4.11
N GLY A 158 -12.57 24.92 -3.97
CA GLY A 158 -11.51 23.92 -4.16
C GLY A 158 -11.58 22.81 -3.12
N SER A 159 -11.77 23.15 -1.85
CA SER A 159 -11.91 22.17 -0.77
C SER A 159 -13.15 21.27 -0.95
N GLY A 160 -14.28 21.85 -1.36
CA GLY A 160 -15.49 21.09 -1.68
C GLY A 160 -15.29 20.14 -2.86
N PHE A 161 -14.67 20.63 -3.94
CA PHE A 161 -14.32 19.79 -5.09
C PHE A 161 -13.38 18.64 -4.70
N LEU A 162 -12.33 18.93 -3.92
CA LEU A 162 -11.39 17.94 -3.45
C LEU A 162 -12.07 16.88 -2.56
N ALA A 163 -12.95 17.30 -1.66
CA ALA A 163 -13.69 16.39 -0.80
C ALA A 163 -14.55 15.41 -1.61
N VAL A 164 -15.27 15.90 -2.62
CA VAL A 164 -16.07 15.05 -3.54
C VAL A 164 -15.16 14.11 -4.32
N LEU A 165 -14.07 14.64 -4.88
CA LEU A 165 -13.12 13.86 -5.67
C LEU A 165 -12.48 12.73 -4.84
N ILE A 166 -12.01 13.03 -3.63
CA ILE A 166 -11.44 12.02 -2.71
C ILE A 166 -12.50 11.00 -2.30
N SER A 167 -13.73 11.43 -2.02
CA SER A 167 -14.82 10.50 -1.66
C SER A 167 -15.11 9.52 -2.79
N LEU A 168 -15.25 10.02 -4.03
CA LEU A 168 -15.42 9.19 -5.21
C LEU A 168 -14.18 8.32 -5.48
N ALA A 169 -12.99 8.85 -5.19
CA ALA A 169 -11.74 8.14 -5.37
C ALA A 169 -11.63 6.92 -4.48
N CYS A 170 -11.91 7.11 -3.19
CA CYS A 170 -11.91 6.08 -2.19
C CYS A 170 -13.05 5.09 -2.42
N LEU A 171 -14.17 5.51 -3.02
CA LEU A 171 -15.31 4.63 -3.30
C LEU A 171 -14.91 3.50 -4.25
N VAL A 172 -14.26 3.84 -5.37
CA VAL A 172 -13.78 2.84 -6.34
C VAL A 172 -12.78 1.87 -5.71
N THR A 173 -11.85 2.39 -4.90
CA THR A 173 -10.86 1.55 -4.20
C THR A 173 -11.52 0.64 -3.16
N ALA A 174 -12.46 1.17 -2.36
CA ALA A 174 -13.18 0.40 -1.36
C ALA A 174 -14.03 -0.71 -1.99
N VAL A 175 -14.74 -0.41 -3.09
CA VAL A 175 -15.47 -1.41 -3.87
C VAL A 175 -14.51 -2.46 -4.43
N GLY A 176 -13.42 -2.04 -5.08
CA GLY A 176 -12.45 -2.95 -5.69
C GLY A 176 -11.80 -3.90 -4.67
N LEU A 177 -11.37 -3.38 -3.52
CA LEU A 177 -10.82 -4.18 -2.42
C LEU A 177 -11.86 -5.13 -1.82
N THR A 178 -13.10 -4.65 -1.58
CA THR A 178 -14.18 -5.49 -1.04
C THR A 178 -14.47 -6.66 -1.97
N CYS A 179 -14.56 -6.41 -3.28
CA CYS A 179 -14.81 -7.45 -4.27
C CYS A 179 -13.65 -8.44 -4.35
N ALA A 180 -12.41 -7.97 -4.44
CA ALA A 180 -11.24 -8.86 -4.55
C ALA A 180 -11.03 -9.70 -3.28
N CYS A 181 -11.18 -9.11 -2.10
CA CYS A 181 -11.11 -9.84 -0.84
C CYS A 181 -12.23 -10.89 -0.76
N ALA A 182 -13.48 -10.53 -1.09
CA ALA A 182 -14.59 -11.47 -1.08
C ALA A 182 -14.40 -12.61 -2.11
N GLU A 183 -13.90 -12.32 -3.31
CA GLU A 183 -13.58 -13.34 -4.33
C GLU A 183 -12.47 -14.29 -3.88
N TYR A 184 -11.42 -13.74 -3.27
CA TYR A 184 -10.30 -14.52 -2.75
C TYR A 184 -10.76 -15.42 -1.60
N PHE A 185 -11.38 -14.85 -0.57
CA PHE A 185 -11.79 -15.59 0.61
C PHE A 185 -12.94 -16.58 0.33
N ALA A 186 -13.79 -16.34 -0.68
CA ALA A 186 -14.79 -17.32 -1.09
C ALA A 186 -14.17 -18.61 -1.67
N LYS A 187 -12.91 -18.57 -2.13
CA LYS A 187 -12.17 -19.77 -2.59
C LYS A 187 -11.48 -20.51 -1.45
N VAL A 188 -11.17 -19.82 -0.35
CA VAL A 188 -10.38 -20.35 0.76
C VAL A 188 -11.25 -20.76 1.95
N LEU A 189 -12.35 -20.03 2.20
CA LEU A 189 -13.26 -20.23 3.31
C LEU A 189 -14.61 -20.76 2.82
N PRO A 190 -15.35 -21.53 3.64
CA PRO A 190 -16.69 -22.03 3.32
C PRO A 190 -17.79 -20.94 3.45
N LEU A 191 -17.50 -19.72 3.00
CA LEU A 191 -18.41 -18.57 3.06
C LEU A 191 -18.78 -18.11 1.65
N SER A 192 -20.05 -17.74 1.46
CA SER A 192 -20.48 -17.20 0.17
C SER A 192 -19.89 -15.81 -0.07
N TYR A 193 -19.70 -15.46 -1.34
CA TYR A 193 -19.27 -14.12 -1.75
C TYR A 193 -20.12 -13.01 -1.11
N ARG A 194 -21.45 -13.16 -1.11
CA ARG A 194 -22.38 -12.18 -0.53
C ARG A 194 -22.16 -12.02 0.97
N THR A 195 -21.97 -13.11 1.70
CA THR A 195 -21.69 -13.09 3.15
C THR A 195 -20.40 -12.34 3.44
N LEU A 196 -19.34 -12.59 2.66
CA LEU A 196 -18.06 -11.92 2.81
C LEU A 196 -18.17 -10.41 2.51
N VAL A 197 -18.90 -10.01 1.47
CA VAL A 197 -19.16 -8.59 1.17
C VAL A 197 -19.87 -7.89 2.33
N ILE A 198 -20.87 -8.53 2.96
CA ILE A 198 -21.56 -7.98 4.15
C ILE A 198 -20.57 -7.80 5.31
N ILE A 199 -19.81 -8.84 5.64
CA ILE A 199 -18.84 -8.82 6.75
C ILE A 199 -17.82 -7.69 6.53
N LEU A 200 -17.24 -7.61 5.34
CA LEU A 200 -16.25 -6.59 4.99
C LEU A 200 -16.84 -5.18 5.06
N ALA A 201 -18.02 -4.95 4.49
CA ALA A 201 -18.66 -3.64 4.51
C ALA A 201 -19.03 -3.18 5.93
N VAL A 202 -19.57 -4.08 6.76
CA VAL A 202 -19.90 -3.78 8.17
C VAL A 202 -18.62 -3.52 8.98
N PHE A 203 -17.61 -4.37 8.82
CA PHE A 203 -16.32 -4.18 9.49
C PHE A 203 -15.69 -2.84 9.12
N SER A 204 -15.61 -2.51 7.82
CA SER A 204 -15.06 -1.24 7.35
C SER A 204 -15.89 -0.03 7.82
N LEU A 205 -17.22 -0.14 7.89
CA LEU A 205 -18.07 0.89 8.48
C LEU A 205 -17.70 1.15 9.94
N LEU A 206 -17.61 0.12 10.77
CA LEU A 206 -17.25 0.27 12.19
C LEU A 206 -15.87 0.91 12.36
N VAL A 207 -14.88 0.36 11.65
CA VAL A 207 -13.48 0.80 11.73
C VAL A 207 -13.29 2.22 11.20
N SER A 208 -14.03 2.64 10.17
CA SER A 208 -13.92 4.00 9.62
C SER A 208 -14.27 5.11 10.62
N ASN A 209 -15.04 4.82 11.66
CA ASN A 209 -15.44 5.79 12.68
C ASN A 209 -14.35 6.03 13.75
N LEU A 210 -13.23 5.29 13.73
CA LEU A 210 -12.11 5.45 14.68
C LEU A 210 -11.22 6.68 14.37
N GLY A 211 -11.31 7.23 13.15
CA GLY A 211 -10.50 8.35 12.69
C GLY A 211 -9.13 7.95 12.14
N LEU A 212 -8.62 8.73 11.15
CA LEU A 212 -7.42 8.39 10.38
C LEU A 212 -6.17 8.18 11.25
N THR A 213 -5.93 9.05 12.23
CA THR A 213 -4.74 8.94 13.10
C THR A 213 -4.72 7.64 13.89
N LYS A 214 -5.87 7.18 14.43
CA LYS A 214 -5.96 5.90 15.13
C LYS A 214 -5.82 4.71 14.20
N LEU A 215 -6.39 4.82 12.99
CA LEU A 215 -6.19 3.80 11.95
C LEU A 215 -4.72 3.65 11.55
N ILE A 216 -3.99 4.77 11.41
CA ILE A 216 -2.55 4.74 11.13
C ILE A 216 -1.79 4.11 12.30
N GLN A 217 -2.06 4.53 13.54
CA GLN A 217 -1.43 3.96 14.73
C GLN A 217 -1.61 2.45 14.83
N PHE A 218 -2.79 1.92 14.49
CA PHE A 218 -3.05 0.49 14.46
C PHE A 218 -2.45 -0.21 13.24
N SER A 219 -2.48 0.43 12.07
CA SER A 219 -2.03 -0.18 10.81
C SER A 219 -0.52 -0.28 10.72
N ILE A 220 0.25 0.70 11.23
CA ILE A 220 1.72 0.68 11.13
C ILE A 220 2.30 -0.64 11.68
N PRO A 221 2.02 -1.08 12.92
CA PRO A 221 2.52 -2.36 13.43
C PRO A 221 2.14 -3.55 12.55
N VAL A 222 0.87 -3.65 12.15
CA VAL A 222 0.37 -4.75 11.33
C VAL A 222 1.09 -4.81 9.98
N LEU A 223 1.27 -3.65 9.33
CA LEU A 223 1.95 -3.55 8.04
C LEU A 223 3.44 -3.82 8.18
N THR A 224 4.10 -3.34 9.23
CA THR A 224 5.52 -3.64 9.52
C THR A 224 5.76 -5.14 9.69
N ALA A 225 4.79 -5.90 10.21
CA ALA A 225 4.90 -7.36 10.28
C ALA A 225 4.75 -8.05 8.92
N ILE A 226 3.81 -7.60 8.09
CA ILE A 226 3.40 -8.31 6.87
C ILE A 226 4.24 -7.90 5.64
N TYR A 227 4.73 -6.66 5.59
CA TYR A 227 5.48 -6.15 4.45
C TYR A 227 6.82 -6.87 4.18
N PRO A 228 7.66 -7.16 5.19
CA PRO A 228 8.94 -7.83 4.99
C PRO A 228 8.86 -9.12 4.15
N PRO A 229 8.02 -10.13 4.47
CA PRO A 229 7.91 -11.33 3.64
C PRO A 229 7.33 -11.05 2.25
N CYS A 230 6.44 -10.06 2.10
CA CYS A 230 5.93 -9.66 0.79
C CYS A 230 7.03 -9.04 -0.09
N ILE A 231 7.89 -8.18 0.48
CA ILE A 231 9.03 -7.58 -0.24
C ILE A 231 10.00 -8.68 -0.66
N VAL A 232 10.34 -9.60 0.26
CA VAL A 232 11.19 -10.76 -0.05
C VAL A 232 10.59 -11.59 -1.19
N LEU A 233 9.30 -11.90 -1.13
CA LEU A 233 8.62 -12.68 -2.18
C LEU A 233 8.73 -11.99 -3.55
N VAL A 234 8.46 -10.68 -3.62
CA VAL A 234 8.56 -9.91 -4.86
C VAL A 234 10.00 -9.89 -5.37
N ALA A 235 10.97 -9.55 -4.52
CA ALA A 235 12.38 -9.46 -4.93
C ALA A 235 12.92 -10.81 -5.44
N LEU A 236 12.65 -11.90 -4.70
CA LEU A 236 13.12 -13.23 -5.07
C LEU A 236 12.39 -13.81 -6.28
N SER A 237 11.17 -13.36 -6.58
CA SER A 237 10.42 -13.76 -7.78
C SER A 237 11.09 -13.27 -9.07
N PHE A 238 11.70 -12.08 -9.06
CA PHE A 238 12.51 -11.59 -10.19
C PHE A 238 13.80 -12.40 -10.38
N CYS A 239 14.33 -12.95 -9.28
CA CYS A 239 15.54 -13.77 -9.27
C CYS A 239 15.28 -15.27 -9.49
N LYS A 240 14.06 -15.67 -9.89
CA LYS A 240 13.67 -17.10 -10.02
C LYS A 240 14.65 -17.96 -10.81
N GLY A 241 15.30 -17.42 -11.84
CA GLY A 241 16.26 -18.15 -12.68
C GLY A 241 17.62 -18.40 -12.03
N LEU A 242 17.92 -17.80 -10.88
CA LEU A 242 19.19 -17.95 -10.16
C LEU A 242 19.21 -19.14 -9.19
N TRP A 243 18.03 -19.73 -8.91
CA TRP A 243 17.85 -20.75 -7.88
C TRP A 243 17.59 -22.13 -8.51
N GLN A 244 18.14 -23.19 -7.90
CA GLN A 244 17.84 -24.57 -8.28
C GLN A 244 16.49 -25.02 -7.71
N SER A 245 16.18 -24.64 -6.46
CA SER A 245 14.89 -24.86 -5.82
C SER A 245 14.35 -23.59 -5.18
N GLN A 246 13.21 -23.09 -5.70
CA GLN A 246 12.57 -21.89 -5.15
C GLN A 246 12.16 -22.07 -3.68
N GLY A 247 11.63 -23.24 -3.31
CA GLY A 247 11.21 -23.51 -1.95
C GLY A 247 12.35 -23.47 -0.93
N ARG A 248 13.56 -23.91 -1.32
CA ARG A 248 14.73 -23.92 -0.44
C ARG A 248 15.28 -22.52 -0.14
N VAL A 249 15.07 -21.57 -1.05
CA VAL A 249 15.57 -20.19 -0.89
C VAL A 249 14.47 -19.26 -0.38
N VAL A 250 13.30 -19.27 -1.00
CA VAL A 250 12.24 -18.29 -0.72
C VAL A 250 11.60 -18.53 0.65
N ALA A 251 11.27 -19.78 1.00
CA ALA A 251 10.57 -20.09 2.25
C ALA A 251 11.36 -19.69 3.52
N PRO A 252 12.64 -20.05 3.70
CA PRO A 252 13.37 -19.68 4.92
C PRO A 252 13.60 -18.16 5.01
N VAL A 253 13.87 -17.49 3.89
CA VAL A 253 14.07 -16.02 3.89
C VAL A 253 12.76 -15.31 4.23
N MET A 254 11.63 -15.76 3.67
CA MET A 254 10.32 -15.21 4.04
C MET A 254 10.02 -15.45 5.52
N LEU A 255 10.26 -16.65 6.04
CA LEU A 255 10.02 -16.97 7.45
C LEU A 255 10.83 -16.07 8.38
N VAL A 256 12.14 -15.90 8.10
CA VAL A 256 13.00 -15.01 8.88
C VAL A 256 12.51 -13.57 8.79
N SER A 257 12.20 -13.08 7.59
CA SER A 257 11.68 -11.71 7.43
C SER A 257 10.38 -11.47 8.21
N LEU A 258 9.49 -12.47 8.28
CA LEU A 258 8.25 -12.40 9.06
C LEU A 258 8.52 -12.38 10.56
N ILE A 259 9.43 -13.23 11.06
CA ILE A 259 9.78 -13.26 12.49
C ILE A 259 10.32 -11.90 12.95
N PHE A 260 11.27 -11.33 12.20
CA PHE A 260 11.84 -10.03 12.56
C PHE A 260 10.88 -8.86 12.28
N GLY A 261 10.01 -8.98 11.27
CA GLY A 261 8.90 -8.03 11.06
C GLY A 261 7.92 -8.02 12.23
N LEU A 262 7.57 -9.18 12.79
CA LEU A 262 6.73 -9.29 13.99
C LEU A 262 7.41 -8.66 15.22
N ILE A 263 8.72 -8.82 15.37
CA ILE A 263 9.48 -8.16 16.44
C ILE A 263 9.38 -6.63 16.31
N ASP A 264 9.60 -6.07 15.12
CA ASP A 264 9.50 -4.63 14.91
C ASP A 264 8.06 -4.12 15.05
N ALA A 265 7.07 -4.93 14.67
CA ALA A 265 5.65 -4.63 14.91
C ALA A 265 5.33 -4.55 16.41
N LEU A 266 5.82 -5.48 17.23
CA LEU A 266 5.63 -5.47 18.68
C LEU A 266 6.29 -4.25 19.33
N LYS A 267 7.49 -3.87 18.88
CA LYS A 267 8.15 -2.63 19.33
C LYS A 267 7.32 -1.39 18.97
N GLY A 268 6.88 -1.30 17.71
CA GLY A 268 6.04 -0.20 17.23
C GLY A 268 4.69 -0.11 17.93
N ALA A 269 4.16 -1.23 18.43
CA ALA A 269 2.95 -1.29 19.24
C ALA A 269 3.15 -0.93 20.72
N GLY A 270 4.39 -0.65 21.16
CA GLY A 270 4.71 -0.25 22.54
C GLY A 270 4.97 -1.41 23.51
N PHE A 271 5.20 -2.63 23.02
CA PHE A 271 5.51 -3.80 23.85
C PHE A 271 7.03 -4.05 24.00
N THR A 272 7.83 -2.99 23.96
CA THR A 272 9.31 -3.05 24.04
C THR A 272 9.80 -3.70 25.34
N ASP A 273 9.09 -3.48 26.45
CA ASP A 273 9.51 -3.96 27.78
C ASP A 273 9.42 -5.49 27.93
N TYR A 274 8.66 -6.15 27.06
CA TYR A 274 8.52 -7.60 27.03
C TYR A 274 9.49 -8.30 26.06
N LEU A 275 10.29 -7.52 25.32
CA LEU A 275 11.27 -8.03 24.37
C LEU A 275 12.66 -8.14 25.02
N PRO A 276 13.38 -9.25 24.82
CA PRO A 276 14.79 -9.37 25.22
C PRO A 276 15.63 -8.23 24.62
N GLY A 277 16.53 -7.64 25.42
CA GLY A 277 17.38 -6.52 24.97
C GLY A 277 18.22 -6.79 23.72
N VAL A 278 18.54 -8.06 23.45
CA VAL A 278 19.24 -8.49 22.23
C VAL A 278 18.40 -8.24 20.96
N LEU A 279 17.07 -8.35 21.07
CA LEU A 279 16.16 -8.11 19.95
C LEU A 279 15.92 -6.62 19.71
N THR A 280 16.18 -5.77 20.71
CA THR A 280 16.13 -4.30 20.56
C THR A 280 17.41 -3.71 19.97
N SER A 281 18.57 -4.39 20.12
CA SER A 281 19.87 -3.93 19.64
C SER A 281 20.29 -4.46 18.26
N LEU A 282 19.34 -4.96 17.46
CA LEU A 282 19.64 -5.47 16.12
C LEU A 282 20.04 -4.33 15.17
N PRO A 283 20.91 -4.58 14.17
CA PRO A 283 21.23 -3.57 13.17
C PRO A 283 19.96 -3.14 12.44
N LEU A 284 19.79 -1.82 12.25
CA LEU A 284 18.59 -1.18 11.67
C LEU A 284 17.29 -1.32 12.49
N SER A 285 17.36 -1.81 13.73
CA SER A 285 16.23 -1.89 14.66
C SER A 285 15.62 -0.51 14.95
N ASP A 286 16.46 0.49 15.23
CA ASP A 286 16.01 1.87 15.49
C ASP A 286 15.32 2.53 14.29
N GLN A 287 15.55 1.96 13.10
CA GLN A 287 14.99 2.42 11.84
C GLN A 287 13.79 1.58 11.39
N GLY A 288 13.30 0.62 12.21
CA GLY A 288 12.17 -0.26 11.91
C GLY A 288 12.42 -1.25 10.76
N LEU A 289 13.70 -1.56 10.51
CA LEU A 289 14.16 -2.43 9.42
C LEU A 289 14.99 -3.61 9.95
N ALA A 290 14.72 -4.09 11.17
CA ALA A 290 15.46 -5.18 11.80
C ALA A 290 15.38 -6.49 10.99
N TRP A 291 14.36 -6.65 10.15
CA TRP A 291 14.19 -7.81 9.27
C TRP A 291 15.23 -7.90 8.15
N LEU A 292 15.80 -6.77 7.71
CA LEU A 292 16.59 -6.73 6.47
C LEU A 292 17.89 -7.53 6.60
N VAL A 293 18.70 -7.23 7.62
CA VAL A 293 20.01 -7.89 7.81
C VAL A 293 19.87 -9.40 8.04
N PRO A 294 19.02 -9.90 8.96
CA PRO A 294 18.79 -11.33 9.13
C PRO A 294 18.28 -12.02 7.86
N SER A 295 17.42 -11.35 7.08
CA SER A 295 16.90 -11.90 5.82
C SER A 295 17.99 -12.05 4.77
N VAL A 296 18.89 -11.05 4.65
CA VAL A 296 20.03 -11.11 3.73
C VAL A 296 21.03 -12.20 4.14
N ILE A 297 21.33 -12.34 5.43
CA ILE A 297 22.19 -13.42 5.95
C ILE A 297 21.56 -14.78 5.64
N THR A 298 20.25 -14.93 5.89
CA THR A 298 19.50 -16.15 5.59
C THR A 298 19.50 -16.44 4.10
N LEU A 299 19.37 -15.43 3.25
CA LEU A 299 19.44 -15.58 1.81
C LEU A 299 20.81 -16.09 1.38
N ALA A 300 21.89 -15.53 1.89
CA ALA A 300 23.25 -16.00 1.57
C ALA A 300 23.45 -17.47 1.97
N GLY A 301 23.01 -17.85 3.17
CA GLY A 301 23.05 -19.23 3.64
C GLY A 301 22.18 -20.18 2.80
N ALA A 302 20.94 -19.78 2.52
CA ALA A 302 20.00 -20.57 1.74
C ALA A 302 20.48 -20.78 0.29
N VAL A 303 21.13 -19.76 -0.30
CA VAL A 303 21.74 -19.86 -1.64
C VAL A 303 22.94 -20.80 -1.62
N ALA A 304 23.79 -20.74 -0.59
CA ALA A 304 24.89 -21.70 -0.46
C ALA A 304 24.37 -23.14 -0.37
N VAL A 305 23.35 -23.38 0.47
CA VAL A 305 22.69 -24.69 0.61
C VAL A 305 22.05 -25.14 -0.70
N ASP A 306 21.33 -24.25 -1.40
CA ASP A 306 20.68 -24.56 -2.68
C ASP A 306 21.70 -25.00 -3.75
N ARG A 307 22.87 -24.34 -3.80
CA ARG A 307 23.96 -24.70 -4.71
C ARG A 307 24.66 -26.00 -4.32
N LEU A 308 24.85 -26.25 -3.02
CA LEU A 308 25.48 -27.47 -2.51
C LEU A 308 24.59 -28.70 -2.73
N MET A 309 23.27 -28.56 -2.61
CA MET A 309 22.35 -29.69 -2.69
C MET A 309 21.96 -30.11 -4.12
N GLY A 310 22.19 -29.29 -5.16
CA GLY A 310 21.90 -29.65 -6.56
C GLY A 310 20.41 -29.96 -6.87
N LYS A 311 20.09 -30.19 -8.17
CA LYS A 311 18.74 -30.35 -8.80
C LYS A 311 17.76 -31.24 -8.00
N ARG A 312 16.43 -31.19 -8.10
CA ARG A 312 15.36 -30.21 -8.40
C ARG A 312 14.18 -30.82 -7.61
N SER A 313 13.60 -30.12 -6.64
CA SER A 313 12.25 -30.48 -6.20
C SER A 313 11.33 -29.57 -7.01
N GLU A 314 10.69 -30.14 -8.03
CA GLU A 314 9.55 -29.50 -8.68
C GLU A 314 8.49 -29.31 -7.60
N ALA A 315 8.44 -28.12 -7.01
CA ALA A 315 7.28 -27.72 -6.24
C ALA A 315 6.12 -27.65 -7.25
N LEU A 316 5.19 -28.60 -7.06
CA LEU A 316 3.97 -28.86 -7.81
C LEU A 316 3.32 -27.60 -8.40
N ALA A 317 2.92 -27.75 -9.67
CA ALA A 317 2.11 -26.81 -10.45
C ALA A 317 0.77 -26.47 -9.76
#